data_AF-A0A1L2ZLY0-F1
#
_entry.id   AF-A0A1L2ZLY0-F1
#
_cell.length_a   1.000
_cell.length_b   1.000
_cell.length_c   1.000
_cell.angle_alpha   90.00
_cell.angle_beta   90.00
_cell.angle_gamma   90.00
#
_symmetry.space_group_name_H-M   'P 1'
#
loop_
_entity.id
_entity.type
_entity.pdbx_description
1 polymer ?
#
loop_
_entity_poly.entity_id
_entity_poly.type
_entity_poly.pdbx_seq_one_letter_code
_entity_poly.pdbx_strand_id
1 'polypeptide(L)'
;MPAAAKKNTAEGLEAFTRYWFDVANYSQKTSDTKQMMDLCVEDSEFCEARKKLADQFRERDAWPVGGEATIGKFYTQMKVNRSGYTNAILEIRESGRKIYDSDGLISSGTLKPSKAGLHSYSVWENGKWKFVGLAKVESFEPSS
;
A
#
# COMPACT_ATOMS: atom_id res chain seq x y z
N MET A 1 -0.58 -1.09 -15.48
CA MET A 1 -1.54 -1.97 -14.75
C MET A 1 -1.60 -3.35 -15.42
N PRO A 2 -1.53 -4.45 -14.66
CA PRO A 2 -1.58 -5.83 -15.17
C PRO A 2 -2.90 -6.18 -15.86
N ALA A 3 -2.88 -7.17 -16.76
CA ALA A 3 -4.07 -7.62 -17.49
C ALA A 3 -5.13 -8.25 -16.56
N ALA A 4 -4.71 -9.08 -15.60
CA ALA A 4 -5.63 -9.69 -14.62
C ALA A 4 -6.33 -8.64 -13.75
N ALA A 5 -5.62 -7.57 -13.38
CA ALA A 5 -6.16 -6.45 -12.61
C ALA A 5 -7.26 -5.65 -13.33
N LYS A 6 -7.59 -5.97 -14.58
CA LYS A 6 -8.70 -5.37 -15.33
C LYS A 6 -10.01 -6.15 -15.19
N LYS A 7 -10.08 -7.11 -14.26
CA LYS A 7 -11.27 -7.94 -14.02
C LYS A 7 -11.71 -7.86 -12.56
N ASN A 8 -13.01 -7.86 -12.32
CA ASN A 8 -13.59 -7.94 -10.98
C ASN A 8 -13.63 -9.41 -10.50
N THR A 9 -12.46 -9.99 -10.24
CA THR A 9 -12.30 -11.36 -9.71
C THR A 9 -11.28 -11.38 -8.59
N ALA A 10 -11.16 -12.51 -7.88
CA ALA A 10 -10.15 -12.68 -6.82
C ALA A 10 -8.72 -12.49 -7.36
N GLU A 11 -8.42 -13.07 -8.52
CA GLU A 11 -7.13 -12.93 -9.20
C GLU A 11 -6.91 -11.49 -9.66
N GLY A 12 -7.98 -10.81 -10.09
CA GLY A 12 -7.93 -9.40 -10.46
C GLY A 12 -7.62 -8.49 -9.28
N LEU A 13 -8.26 -8.71 -8.13
CA LEU A 13 -7.97 -7.99 -6.90
C LEU A 13 -6.54 -8.24 -6.42
N GLU A 14 -6.07 -9.48 -6.44
CA GLU A 14 -4.68 -9.79 -6.07
C GLU A 14 -3.68 -9.09 -6.99
N ALA A 15 -3.87 -9.20 -8.32
CA ALA A 15 -2.99 -8.58 -9.29
C ALA A 15 -2.99 -7.05 -9.17
N PHE A 16 -4.15 -6.45 -8.87
CA PHE A 16 -4.26 -5.02 -8.60
C PHE A 16 -3.51 -4.63 -7.33
N THR A 17 -3.72 -5.36 -6.23
CA THR A 17 -3.10 -5.06 -4.93
C THR A 17 -1.57 -5.14 -5.05
N ARG A 18 -1.04 -6.19 -5.69
CA ARG A 18 0.41 -6.32 -5.95
C ARG A 18 0.95 -5.14 -6.75
N TYR A 19 0.27 -4.77 -7.83
CA TYR A 19 0.65 -3.62 -8.64
C TYR A 19 0.61 -2.30 -7.86
N TRP A 20 -0.37 -2.11 -6.97
CA TRP A 20 -0.42 -0.93 -6.11
C TRP A 20 0.83 -0.84 -5.22
N PHE A 21 1.28 -1.96 -4.62
CA PHE A 21 2.51 -1.98 -3.82
C PHE A 21 3.76 -1.69 -4.66
N ASP A 22 3.85 -2.19 -5.89
CA ASP A 22 4.96 -1.87 -6.79
C ASP A 22 5.04 -0.36 -7.07
N VAL A 23 3.89 0.25 -7.36
CA VAL A 23 3.78 1.70 -7.60
C VAL A 23 4.07 2.49 -6.32
N ALA A 24 3.61 2.02 -5.17
CA ALA A 24 3.89 2.68 -3.89
C ALA A 24 5.40 2.60 -3.54
N ASN A 25 6.06 1.47 -3.77
CA ASN A 25 7.50 1.32 -3.59
C ASN A 25 8.29 2.26 -4.53
N TYR A 26 7.84 2.40 -5.79
CA TYR A 26 8.40 3.38 -6.71
C TYR A 26 8.27 4.80 -6.16
N SER A 27 7.06 5.19 -5.72
CA SER A 27 6.81 6.52 -5.17
C SER A 27 7.65 6.83 -3.93
N GLN A 28 7.93 5.84 -3.09
CA GLN A 28 8.79 6.02 -1.92
C GLN A 28 10.25 6.30 -2.32
N LYS A 29 10.72 5.74 -3.44
CA LYS A 29 12.10 5.92 -3.92
C LYS A 29 12.31 7.20 -4.71
N THR A 30 11.29 7.64 -5.45
CA THR A 30 11.40 8.78 -6.37
C THR A 30 10.68 10.04 -5.86
N SER A 31 9.93 9.90 -4.78
CA SER A 31 8.92 10.85 -4.30
C SER A 31 7.81 11.16 -5.32
N ASP A 32 7.76 10.52 -6.50
CA ASP A 32 6.67 10.70 -7.46
C ASP A 32 5.46 9.86 -7.06
N THR A 33 4.44 10.53 -6.52
CA THR A 33 3.24 9.92 -5.96
C THR A 33 2.06 9.91 -6.93
N LYS A 34 2.19 10.52 -8.11
CA LYS A 34 1.05 10.74 -9.03
C LYS A 34 0.34 9.43 -9.37
N GLN A 35 1.11 8.45 -9.83
CA GLN A 35 0.55 7.16 -10.22
C GLN A 35 -0.03 6.37 -9.03
N MET A 36 0.55 6.51 -7.83
CA MET A 36 0.02 5.87 -6.63
C MET A 36 -1.35 6.45 -6.29
N MET A 37 -1.48 7.78 -6.31
CA MET A 37 -2.73 8.49 -6.02
C MET A 37 -3.81 8.20 -7.06
N ASP A 38 -3.47 8.10 -8.34
CA ASP A 38 -4.40 7.72 -9.41
C ASP A 38 -5.04 6.33 -9.19
N LEU A 39 -4.38 5.45 -8.41
CA LEU A 39 -4.88 4.12 -8.07
C LEU A 39 -5.68 4.09 -6.77
N CYS A 40 -5.73 5.19 -6.02
CA CYS A 40 -6.50 5.27 -4.78
C CYS A 40 -7.93 5.75 -5.04
N VAL A 41 -8.82 5.46 -4.09
CA VAL A 41 -10.09 6.19 -4.00
C VAL A 41 -9.83 7.64 -3.64
N GLU A 42 -10.77 8.51 -4.00
CA GLU A 42 -10.79 9.88 -3.51
C GLU A 42 -10.83 9.88 -1.97
N ASP A 43 -10.14 10.84 -1.35
CA ASP A 43 -10.06 10.99 0.11
C ASP A 43 -9.53 9.77 0.90
N SER A 44 -8.74 8.89 0.27
CA SER A 44 -8.03 7.82 0.98
C SER A 44 -6.99 8.41 1.95
N GLU A 45 -7.34 8.49 3.24
CA GLU A 45 -6.41 8.92 4.29
C GLU A 45 -5.09 8.14 4.30
N PHE A 46 -5.16 6.84 3.97
CA PHE A 46 -3.99 5.99 3.86
C PHE A 46 -3.07 6.41 2.71
N CYS A 47 -3.62 6.68 1.52
CA CYS A 47 -2.84 7.14 0.38
C CYS A 47 -2.31 8.57 0.59
N GLU A 48 -3.10 9.46 1.19
CA GLU A 48 -2.67 10.80 1.56
C GLU A 48 -1.52 10.79 2.57
N ALA A 49 -1.56 9.92 3.58
CA ALA A 49 -0.45 9.76 4.51
C ALA A 49 0.84 9.31 3.81
N ARG A 50 0.74 8.43 2.82
CA ARG A 50 1.88 7.98 2.00
C ARG A 50 2.41 9.11 1.12
N LYS A 51 1.53 9.89 0.50
CA LYS A 51 1.90 11.08 -0.28
C LYS A 51 2.63 12.10 0.59
N LYS A 52 2.08 12.40 1.77
CA LYS A 52 2.70 13.33 2.73
C LYS A 52 4.10 12.88 3.16
N LEU A 53 4.32 11.59 3.36
CA LEU A 53 5.65 11.06 3.67
C LEU A 53 6.64 11.28 2.52
N ALA A 54 6.23 11.05 1.27
CA ALA A 54 7.06 11.29 0.09
C ALA A 54 7.36 12.78 -0.11
N ASP A 55 6.39 13.66 0.18
CA ASP A 55 6.58 15.11 0.15
C ASP A 55 7.57 15.56 1.24
N GLN A 56 7.49 15.00 2.46
CA GLN A 56 8.48 15.26 3.53
C GLN A 56 9.89 14.84 3.16
N PHE A 57 10.05 13.70 2.47
CA PHE A 57 11.35 13.28 1.95
C PHE A 57 11.89 14.28 0.93
N ARG A 58 11.05 14.74 0.00
CA ARG A 58 11.44 15.76 -0.98
C ARG A 58 11.83 17.09 -0.31
N GLU A 59 11.03 17.57 0.63
CA GLU A 59 11.27 18.85 1.32
C GLU A 59 12.57 18.86 2.13
N ARG A 60 12.98 17.70 2.65
CA ARG A 60 14.18 17.54 3.47
C ARG A 60 15.41 17.09 2.68
N ASP A 61 15.28 16.97 1.35
CA ASP A 61 16.28 16.34 0.49
C ASP A 61 16.76 14.98 1.06
N ALA A 62 15.81 14.23 1.61
CA ALA A 62 16.05 12.95 2.26
C ALA A 62 15.58 11.80 1.36
N TRP A 63 16.30 10.69 1.37
CA TRP A 63 15.96 9.51 0.58
C TRP A 63 16.04 8.21 1.39
N PRO A 64 15.05 7.32 1.27
CA PRO A 64 15.11 6.00 1.85
C PRO A 64 15.92 5.04 0.97
N VAL A 65 16.75 4.21 1.60
CA VAL A 65 17.38 3.03 1.01
C VAL A 65 16.73 1.79 1.63
N GLY A 66 16.12 0.96 0.80
CA GLY A 66 15.30 -0.18 1.23
C GLY A 66 13.88 0.22 1.62
N GLY A 67 13.26 -0.55 2.53
CA GLY A 67 11.88 -0.35 2.97
C GLY A 67 10.82 -0.68 1.93
N GLU A 68 11.15 -1.51 0.93
CA GLU A 68 10.18 -2.00 -0.04
C GLU A 68 9.23 -3.01 0.61
N ALA A 69 7.94 -2.83 0.36
CA ALA A 69 6.89 -3.75 0.79
C ALA A 69 6.53 -4.70 -0.35
N THR A 70 6.53 -6.00 -0.08
CA THR A 70 6.09 -7.04 -1.02
C THR A 70 4.95 -7.85 -0.40
N ILE A 71 4.04 -8.35 -1.24
CA ILE A 71 2.98 -9.25 -0.81
C ILE A 71 3.50 -10.69 -0.82
N GLY A 72 3.51 -11.33 0.35
CA GLY A 72 3.72 -12.76 0.50
C GLY A 72 2.44 -13.52 0.16
N LYS A 73 1.74 -13.96 1.21
CA LYS A 73 0.43 -14.62 1.10
C LYS A 73 -0.66 -13.59 0.78
N PHE A 74 -1.65 -14.01 -0.01
CA PHE A 74 -2.84 -13.23 -0.32
C PHE A 74 -4.05 -14.15 -0.26
N TYR A 75 -5.13 -13.69 0.35
CA TYR A 75 -6.39 -14.43 0.46
C TYR A 75 -7.58 -13.48 0.39
N THR A 76 -8.60 -13.84 -0.36
CA THR A 76 -9.87 -13.10 -0.39
C THR A 76 -11.03 -14.04 -0.62
N GLN A 77 -12.18 -13.73 -0.03
CA GLN A 77 -13.46 -14.35 -0.34
C GLN A 77 -14.31 -13.47 -1.27
N MET A 78 -13.73 -12.37 -1.80
CA MET A 78 -14.43 -11.34 -2.58
C MET A 78 -15.66 -10.77 -1.87
N LYS A 79 -15.67 -10.77 -0.53
CA LYS A 79 -16.75 -10.21 0.27
C LYS A 79 -16.62 -8.70 0.35
N VAL A 80 -17.73 -8.02 0.08
CA VAL A 80 -17.89 -6.58 0.24
C VAL A 80 -18.37 -6.29 1.67
N ASN A 81 -17.70 -5.39 2.38
CA ASN A 81 -18.09 -4.98 3.72
C ASN A 81 -19.23 -3.94 3.69
N ARG A 82 -19.72 -3.52 4.87
CA ARG A 82 -20.82 -2.54 4.97
C ARG A 82 -20.48 -1.17 4.36
N SER A 83 -19.20 -0.84 4.21
CA SER A 83 -18.70 0.38 3.58
C SER A 83 -18.54 0.26 2.06
N GLY A 84 -18.90 -0.88 1.46
CA GLY A 84 -18.79 -1.09 0.01
C GLY A 84 -17.40 -1.56 -0.46
N TYR A 85 -16.49 -1.92 0.45
CA TYR A 85 -15.13 -2.33 0.10
C TYR A 85 -14.96 -3.84 0.08
N THR A 86 -14.33 -4.36 -0.97
CA THR A 86 -13.88 -5.75 -1.04
C THR A 86 -12.67 -5.94 -0.13
N ASN A 87 -12.76 -6.91 0.79
CA ASN A 87 -11.68 -7.23 1.71
C ASN A 87 -10.77 -8.35 1.19
N ALA A 88 -9.48 -8.21 1.46
CA ALA A 88 -8.49 -9.27 1.37
C ALA A 88 -7.65 -9.31 2.65
N ILE A 89 -7.09 -10.47 2.96
CA ILE A 89 -6.05 -10.64 3.98
C ILE A 89 -4.74 -10.91 3.24
N LEU A 90 -3.71 -10.14 3.56
CA LEU A 90 -2.40 -10.29 2.95
C LEU A 90 -1.28 -10.28 3.99
N GLU A 91 -0.20 -10.97 3.69
CA GLU A 91 1.07 -10.84 4.40
C GLU A 91 1.91 -9.80 3.68
N ILE A 92 2.23 -8.69 4.34
CA ILE A 92 3.28 -7.78 3.88
C ILE A 92 4.60 -8.25 4.43
N ARG A 93 5.62 -8.24 3.57
CA ARG A 93 7.03 -8.35 3.94
C ARG A 93 7.71 -7.03 3.56
N GLU A 94 8.17 -6.30 4.56
CA GLU A 94 8.90 -5.04 4.36
C GLU A 94 10.39 -5.28 4.56
N SER A 95 11.20 -4.86 3.59
CA SER A 95 12.66 -4.91 3.72
C SER A 95 13.13 -3.91 4.79
N GLY A 96 14.35 -4.09 5.28
CA GLY A 96 14.96 -3.11 6.18
C GLY A 96 15.12 -1.77 5.47
N ARG A 97 14.99 -0.67 6.20
CA ARG A 97 15.09 0.69 5.66
C ARG A 97 16.15 1.48 6.40
N LYS A 98 16.87 2.34 5.68
CA LYS A 98 17.66 3.45 6.22
C LYS A 98 17.22 4.72 5.52
N ILE A 99 17.23 5.85 6.21
CA ILE A 99 16.94 7.15 5.61
C ILE A 99 18.20 8.00 5.69
N TYR A 100 18.56 8.61 4.58
CA TYR A 100 19.69 9.50 4.44
C TYR A 100 19.21 10.91 4.09
N ASP A 101 19.98 11.91 4.47
CA ASP A 101 19.90 13.30 3.99
C ASP A 101 21.31 13.81 3.63
N SER A 102 21.46 15.11 3.41
CA SER A 102 22.76 15.73 3.12
C SER A 102 23.82 15.56 4.21
N ASP A 103 23.39 15.39 5.48
CA ASP A 103 24.28 15.23 6.63
C ASP A 103 24.63 13.75 6.89
N GLY A 104 23.97 12.83 6.19
CA GLY A 104 24.25 11.40 6.19
C GLY A 104 23.08 10.58 6.73
N LEU A 105 23.39 9.54 7.52
CA LEU A 105 22.37 8.61 8.01
C LEU A 105 21.54 9.24 9.14
N ILE A 106 20.23 9.33 8.95
CA ILE A 106 19.29 9.68 10.01
C ILE A 106 19.06 8.43 10.88
N SER A 107 19.67 8.40 12.06
CA SER A 107 19.62 7.24 12.97
C SER A 107 18.19 6.78 13.31
N SER A 108 17.27 7.72 13.53
CA SER A 108 15.85 7.43 13.79
C SER A 108 15.09 6.90 12.56
N GLY A 109 15.68 7.02 11.36
CA GLY A 109 15.13 6.53 10.11
C GLY A 109 15.48 5.07 9.78
N THR A 110 16.19 4.37 10.67
CA THR A 110 16.56 2.97 10.46
C THR A 110 15.46 2.02 10.96
N LEU A 111 14.98 1.15 10.08
CA LEU A 111 14.03 0.09 10.39
C LEU A 111 14.59 -1.28 10.03
N LYS A 112 14.31 -2.27 10.87
CA LYS A 112 14.61 -3.69 10.59
C LYS A 112 13.56 -4.27 9.64
N PRO A 113 13.91 -5.28 8.82
CA PRO A 113 12.91 -6.02 8.05
C PRO A 113 11.80 -6.56 8.93
N SER A 114 10.58 -6.59 8.41
CA SER A 114 9.41 -7.05 9.16
C SER A 114 8.42 -7.80 8.28
N LYS A 115 7.51 -8.53 8.92
CA LYS A 115 6.36 -9.15 8.26
C LYS A 115 5.11 -8.95 9.12
N ALA A 116 3.98 -8.70 8.48
CA ALA A 116 2.70 -8.50 9.16
C ALA A 116 1.53 -9.00 8.32
N GLY A 117 0.52 -9.56 8.98
CA GLY A 117 -0.78 -9.83 8.37
C GLY A 117 -1.65 -8.57 8.45
N LEU A 118 -2.23 -8.16 7.33
CA LEU A 118 -3.10 -6.98 7.24
C LEU A 118 -4.39 -7.33 6.49
N HIS A 119 -5.47 -6.65 6.85
CA HIS A 119 -6.60 -6.46 5.94
C HIS A 119 -6.23 -5.42 4.89
N SER A 120 -6.60 -5.68 3.64
CA SER A 120 -6.59 -4.73 2.55
C SER A 120 -8.02 -4.49 2.07
N TYR A 121 -8.30 -3.23 1.76
CA TYR A 121 -9.59 -2.79 1.26
C TYR A 121 -9.41 -2.16 -0.12
N SER A 122 -10.26 -2.56 -1.05
CA SER A 122 -10.32 -2.01 -2.40
C SER A 122 -11.78 -1.95 -2.86
N VAL A 123 -12.07 -1.11 -3.85
CA VAL A 123 -13.39 -1.01 -4.47
C VAL A 123 -13.26 -1.20 -5.97
N TRP A 124 -14.26 -1.85 -6.58
CA TRP A 124 -14.39 -1.95 -8.03
C TRP A 124 -15.40 -0.91 -8.50
N GLU A 125 -14.94 0.13 -9.18
CA GLU A 125 -15.77 1.21 -9.70
C GLU A 125 -15.37 1.57 -11.12
N ASN A 126 -16.34 1.90 -11.98
CA ASN A 126 -16.09 2.33 -13.36
C ASN A 126 -15.15 1.39 -14.15
N GLY A 127 -15.26 0.08 -13.90
CA GLY A 127 -14.45 -0.95 -14.56
C GLY A 127 -12.99 -1.02 -14.10
N LYS A 128 -12.65 -0.45 -12.94
CA LYS A 128 -11.29 -0.41 -12.40
C LYS A 128 -11.30 -0.68 -10.90
N TRP A 129 -10.23 -1.30 -10.42
CA TRP A 129 -9.95 -1.35 -8.99
C TRP A 129 -9.37 -0.02 -8.50
N LYS A 130 -9.78 0.38 -7.30
CA LYS A 130 -9.20 1.47 -6.52
C LYS A 130 -8.82 0.98 -5.13
N PHE A 131 -7.66 1.41 -4.66
CA PHE A 131 -7.13 1.04 -3.36
C PHE A 131 -7.68 1.99 -2.30
N VAL A 132 -8.16 1.44 -1.19
CA VAL A 132 -8.73 2.22 -0.10
C VAL A 132 -7.71 2.37 1.03
N GLY A 133 -7.12 1.26 1.47
CA GLY A 133 -6.19 1.27 2.58
C GLY A 133 -5.93 -0.10 3.19
N LEU A 134 -5.22 -0.08 4.31
CA LEU A 134 -4.84 -1.26 5.08
C LEU A 134 -5.27 -1.12 6.55
N ALA A 135 -5.52 -2.24 7.21
CA ALA A 135 -5.71 -2.31 8.67
C ALA A 135 -5.00 -3.54 9.25
N LYS A 136 -4.59 -3.48 10.52
CA LYS A 136 -4.06 -4.66 11.21
C LYS A 136 -5.16 -5.71 11.37
N VAL A 137 -4.77 -6.99 11.34
CA VAL A 137 -5.70 -8.12 11.53
C VAL A 137 -6.23 -8.20 12.98
N GLU A 138 -5.69 -7.43 13.93
CA GLU A 138 -6.14 -7.40 15.34
C GLU A 138 -7.34 -6.47 15.62
N SER A 139 -7.99 -5.90 14.61
CA SER A 139 -9.15 -5.03 14.81
C SER A 139 -10.23 -5.27 13.77
N PHE A 140 -10.95 -6.39 13.91
CA PHE A 140 -12.35 -6.50 13.48
C PHE A 140 -13.03 -7.57 14.34
N GLU A 141 -13.68 -7.16 15.42
CA GLU A 141 -14.72 -8.02 16.01
C GLU A 141 -15.83 -8.12 14.96
N PRO A 142 -16.15 -9.33 14.46
CA PRO A 142 -17.33 -9.49 13.64
C PRO A 142 -18.52 -9.17 14.55
N SER A 143 -19.22 -8.07 14.26
CA SER A 143 -20.52 -7.81 14.87
C SER A 143 -21.38 -9.05 14.69
N SER A 144 -21.68 -9.71 15.81
CA SER A 144 -22.60 -10.85 15.89
C SER A 144 -23.99 -10.45 15.44
#